data_AF-A0A1G2IYD6-F1
#
_entry.id   AF-A0A1G2IYD6-F1
#
_cell.length_a   1.000
_cell.length_b   1.000
_cell.length_c   1.000
_cell.angle_alpha   90.00
_cell.angle_beta   90.00
_cell.angle_gamma   90.00
#
_symmetry.space_group_name_H-M   'P 1'
#
loop_
_entity.id
_entity.type
_entity.pdbx_description
1 polymer ?
#
loop_
_entity_poly.entity_id
_entity_poly.type
_entity_poly.pdbx_seq_one_letter_code
_entity_poly.pdbx_strand_id
1 'polypeptide(L)'
;MNNYLNGFQLFLENLDSYRDKFLFLFIKPYWPGKITPNHVTWIRVFIGIFLFILLFWFGIENKFLVIVLFSVGVLTDLIDGPVARGTNRVTEFGAMLDSTADRIIILPIAVYSLFTHHKWLLLALLLVEILNAIASLFYRSKEIYIESNIFGKTKMVLLSVVFVVILIVWPNPPPVFFIYTLWFSLVFSFLSVFAKILELNNKGHIKNKIITKQLNKY
;
A
#
# COMPACT_ATOMS: atom_id res chain seq x y z
N MET A 1 -8.40 16.45 19.90
CA MET A 1 -8.00 15.16 19.31
C MET A 1 -7.27 15.30 17.96
N ASN A 2 -7.49 16.37 17.18
CA ASN A 2 -6.77 16.65 15.92
C ASN A 2 -5.23 16.80 16.08
N ASN A 3 -4.74 17.41 17.16
CA ASN A 3 -3.31 17.72 17.27
C ASN A 3 -2.41 16.50 17.48
N TYR A 4 -2.87 15.47 18.20
CA TYR A 4 -2.05 14.27 18.46
C TYR A 4 -1.95 13.35 17.23
N LEU A 5 -3.07 13.13 16.51
CA LEU A 5 -3.06 12.36 15.26
C LEU A 5 -2.22 13.06 14.19
N ASN A 6 -2.33 14.38 14.06
CA ASN A 6 -1.51 15.16 13.12
C ASN A 6 -0.02 15.11 13.51
N GLY A 7 0.31 15.19 14.81
CA GLY A 7 1.69 15.08 15.27
C GLY A 7 2.30 13.70 14.99
N PHE A 8 1.54 12.63 15.21
CA PHE A 8 1.98 11.27 14.89
C PHE A 8 2.13 11.04 13.39
N GLN A 9 1.16 11.53 12.60
CA GLN A 9 1.25 11.49 11.14
C GLN A 9 2.51 12.22 10.64
N LEU A 10 2.78 13.42 11.14
CA LEU A 10 3.95 14.21 10.76
C LEU A 10 5.28 13.54 11.16
N PHE A 11 5.31 12.88 12.33
CA PHE A 11 6.44 12.06 12.74
C PHE A 11 6.70 10.91 11.75
N LEU A 12 5.67 10.18 11.36
CA LEU A 12 5.79 9.10 10.38
C LEU A 12 6.18 9.61 9.00
N GLU A 13 5.65 10.75 8.56
CA GLU A 13 6.02 11.39 7.28
C GLU A 13 7.49 11.80 7.26
N ASN A 14 8.02 12.33 8.36
CA ASN A 14 9.44 12.64 8.49
C ASN A 14 10.30 11.38 8.35
N LEU A 15 9.94 10.30 9.04
CA LEU A 15 10.65 9.01 8.92
C LEU A 15 10.66 8.50 7.47
N ASP A 16 9.52 8.56 6.78
CA ASP A 16 9.39 8.15 5.38
C ASP A 16 10.30 9.00 4.47
N SER A 17 10.34 10.31 4.68
CA SER A 17 11.20 11.24 3.93
C SER A 17 12.69 10.94 4.13
N TYR A 18 13.12 10.66 5.37
CA TYR A 18 14.50 10.25 5.65
C TYR A 18 14.85 8.93 4.98
N ARG A 19 13.96 7.93 5.08
CA ARG A 19 14.11 6.64 4.41
C ARG A 19 14.28 6.81 2.91
N ASP A 20 13.41 7.59 2.26
CA ASP A 20 13.46 7.76 0.81
C ASP A 20 14.73 8.46 0.35
N LYS A 21 15.16 9.50 1.06
CA LYS A 21 16.40 10.20 0.76
C LYS A 21 17.60 9.26 0.88
N PHE A 22 17.61 8.43 1.93
CA PHE A 22 18.65 7.43 2.13
C PHE A 22 18.64 6.39 1.00
N LEU A 23 17.50 5.77 0.71
CA LEU A 23 17.36 4.77 -0.35
C LEU A 23 17.75 5.34 -1.72
N PHE A 24 17.30 6.56 -2.05
CA PHE A 24 17.63 7.18 -3.33
C PHE A 24 19.15 7.39 -3.50
N LEU A 25 19.89 7.73 -2.45
CA LEU A 25 21.35 7.85 -2.51
C LEU A 25 22.03 6.54 -2.88
N PHE A 26 21.51 5.40 -2.41
CA PHE A 26 22.02 4.07 -2.74
C PHE A 26 21.55 3.58 -4.11
N ILE A 27 20.34 3.93 -4.54
CA ILE A 27 19.76 3.46 -5.80
C ILE A 27 20.27 4.26 -7.00
N LYS A 28 20.46 5.58 -6.85
CA LYS A 28 20.86 6.49 -7.95
C LYS A 28 22.08 6.02 -8.75
N PRO A 29 23.17 5.48 -8.14
CA PRO A 29 24.33 4.99 -8.89
C PRO A 29 24.03 3.82 -9.82
N TYR A 30 23.03 2.99 -9.47
CA TYR A 30 22.67 1.77 -10.21
C TYR A 30 21.44 1.94 -11.07
N TRP A 31 20.73 3.08 -10.97
CA TRP A 31 19.47 3.27 -11.66
C TRP A 31 19.66 3.56 -13.15
N PRO A 32 19.15 2.71 -14.05
CA PRO A 32 19.21 2.98 -15.49
C PRO A 32 18.24 4.13 -15.84
N GLY A 33 18.77 5.24 -16.39
CA GLY A 33 17.98 6.44 -16.71
C GLY A 33 16.80 6.23 -17.69
N LYS A 34 16.77 5.09 -18.40
CA LYS A 34 15.69 4.70 -19.33
C LYS A 34 14.48 4.04 -18.64
N ILE A 35 14.64 3.50 -17.43
CA ILE A 35 13.53 2.86 -16.70
C ILE A 35 12.74 3.91 -15.94
N THR A 36 11.42 3.91 -16.13
CA THR A 36 10.50 4.75 -15.38
C THR A 36 10.04 4.02 -14.12
N PRO A 37 9.72 4.75 -13.02
CA PRO A 37 9.12 4.14 -11.83
C PRO A 37 7.89 3.28 -12.16
N ASN A 38 7.06 3.74 -13.11
CA ASN A 38 5.87 3.02 -13.55
C ASN A 38 6.18 1.62 -14.13
N HIS A 39 7.33 1.43 -14.79
CA HIS A 39 7.71 0.09 -15.27
C HIS A 39 7.96 -0.88 -14.12
N VAL A 40 8.53 -0.41 -13.01
CA VAL A 40 8.75 -1.22 -11.81
C VAL A 40 7.42 -1.61 -11.17
N THR A 41 6.48 -0.67 -11.08
CA THR A 41 5.13 -0.96 -10.60
C THR A 41 4.41 -1.97 -11.50
N TRP A 42 4.55 -1.90 -12.83
CA TRP A 42 4.00 -2.90 -13.76
C TRP A 42 4.61 -4.30 -13.57
N ILE A 43 5.91 -4.39 -13.32
CA ILE A 43 6.57 -5.65 -12.99
C ILE A 43 5.95 -6.25 -11.71
N ARG A 44 5.69 -5.42 -10.68
CA ARG A 44 5.01 -5.86 -9.45
C ARG A 44 3.62 -6.41 -9.72
N VAL A 45 2.82 -5.72 -10.55
CA VAL A 45 1.49 -6.21 -10.97
C VAL A 45 1.61 -7.57 -11.65
N PHE A 46 2.56 -7.71 -12.58
CA PHE A 46 2.78 -8.98 -13.28
C PHE A 46 3.17 -10.10 -12.32
N ILE A 47 4.06 -9.83 -11.36
CA ILE A 47 4.46 -10.79 -10.32
C ILE A 47 3.24 -11.22 -9.48
N GLY A 48 2.41 -10.29 -9.04
CA GLY A 48 1.22 -10.61 -8.24
C GLY A 48 0.19 -11.44 -9.01
N ILE A 49 -0.08 -11.11 -10.28
CA ILE A 49 -0.95 -11.93 -11.15
C ILE A 49 -0.34 -13.31 -11.37
N PHE A 50 0.97 -13.39 -11.63
CA PHE A 50 1.67 -14.64 -11.83
C PHE A 50 1.61 -15.53 -10.58
N LEU A 51 1.81 -14.96 -9.38
CA LEU A 51 1.64 -15.65 -8.10
C LEU A 51 0.22 -16.20 -7.94
N PHE A 52 -0.80 -15.43 -8.30
CA PHE A 52 -2.19 -15.88 -8.24
C PHE A 52 -2.42 -17.10 -9.13
N ILE A 53 -2.00 -17.03 -10.40
CA ILE A 53 -2.14 -18.13 -11.35
C ILE A 53 -1.35 -19.36 -10.86
N LEU A 54 -0.12 -19.17 -10.41
CA LEU A 54 0.76 -20.24 -9.98
C LEU A 54 0.18 -21.02 -8.78
N LEU A 55 -0.36 -20.31 -7.80
CA LEU A 55 -0.92 -20.90 -6.57
C LEU A 55 -2.31 -21.50 -6.79
N PHE A 56 -3.21 -20.81 -7.49
CA PHE A 56 -4.62 -21.20 -7.55
C PHE A 56 -5.03 -21.94 -8.83
N TRP A 57 -4.34 -21.71 -9.95
CA TRP A 57 -4.65 -22.38 -11.22
C TRP A 57 -3.80 -23.63 -11.41
N PHE A 58 -2.49 -23.53 -11.19
CA PHE A 58 -1.57 -24.65 -11.36
C PHE A 58 -1.35 -25.47 -10.08
N GLY A 59 -1.73 -24.94 -8.90
CA GLY A 59 -1.51 -25.62 -7.62
C GLY A 59 -0.03 -25.84 -7.30
N ILE A 60 0.86 -25.01 -7.85
CA ILE A 60 2.30 -25.16 -7.62
C ILE A 60 2.63 -24.55 -6.25
N GLU A 61 2.87 -25.43 -5.28
CA GLU A 61 3.21 -25.04 -3.91
C GLU A 61 4.73 -25.03 -3.66
N ASN A 62 5.54 -24.78 -4.70
CA ASN A 62 6.98 -24.65 -4.54
C ASN A 62 7.29 -23.43 -3.68
N LYS A 63 7.42 -23.68 -2.38
CA LYS A 63 7.64 -22.69 -1.34
C LYS A 63 8.78 -21.73 -1.65
N PHE A 64 9.91 -22.25 -2.15
CA PHE A 64 11.07 -21.42 -2.47
C PHE A 64 10.73 -20.41 -3.57
N LEU A 65 10.09 -20.88 -4.65
CA LEU A 65 9.69 -20.03 -5.75
C LEU A 65 8.67 -18.96 -5.34
N VAL A 66 7.68 -19.32 -4.53
CA VAL A 66 6.66 -18.39 -4.01
C VAL A 66 7.29 -17.31 -3.12
N ILE A 67 8.19 -17.70 -2.21
CA ILE A 67 8.91 -16.76 -1.34
C ILE A 67 9.74 -15.79 -2.19
N VAL A 68 10.53 -16.31 -3.14
CA VAL A 68 11.40 -15.47 -3.98
C VAL A 68 10.58 -14.47 -4.79
N LEU A 69 9.51 -14.91 -5.47
CA LEU A 69 8.66 -14.03 -6.26
C LEU A 69 8.00 -12.96 -5.39
N PHE A 70 7.42 -13.34 -4.26
CA PHE A 70 6.77 -12.39 -3.36
C PHE A 70 7.77 -11.39 -2.77
N SER A 71 8.93 -11.86 -2.28
CA SER A 71 9.98 -11.00 -1.74
C SER A 71 10.52 -10.04 -2.79
N VAL A 72 10.79 -10.49 -4.02
CA VAL A 72 11.24 -9.60 -5.10
C VAL A 72 10.18 -8.55 -5.39
N GLY A 73 8.92 -8.94 -5.54
CA GLY A 73 7.87 -7.98 -5.85
C GLY A 73 7.62 -6.96 -4.73
N VAL A 74 7.67 -7.36 -3.46
CA VAL A 74 7.59 -6.43 -2.32
C VAL A 74 8.80 -5.50 -2.27
N LEU A 75 10.01 -6.01 -2.54
CA LEU A 75 11.21 -5.17 -2.58
C LEU A 75 11.15 -4.11 -3.69
N THR A 76 10.41 -4.37 -4.79
CA THR A 76 10.23 -3.36 -5.84
C THR A 76 9.49 -2.10 -5.38
N ASP A 77 8.63 -2.20 -4.35
CA ASP A 77 7.90 -1.07 -3.71
C ASP A 77 8.81 -0.11 -2.96
N LEU A 78 9.87 -0.66 -2.37
CA LEU A 78 10.86 0.16 -1.68
C LEU A 78 11.69 1.00 -2.66
N ILE A 79 11.64 0.70 -3.97
CA ILE A 79 12.51 1.28 -4.98
C ILE A 79 11.78 2.34 -5.81
N ASP A 80 10.56 2.07 -6.28
CA ASP A 80 9.87 2.98 -7.20
C ASP A 80 9.46 4.30 -6.55
N GLY A 81 9.06 4.30 -5.28
CA GLY A 81 8.75 5.51 -4.50
C GLY A 81 9.92 6.49 -4.38
N PRO A 82 11.08 6.10 -3.80
CA PRO A 82 12.26 6.96 -3.71
C PRO A 82 12.78 7.42 -5.07
N VAL A 83 12.73 6.55 -6.08
CA VAL A 83 13.18 6.90 -7.43
C VAL A 83 12.23 7.91 -8.08
N ALA A 84 10.91 7.74 -7.96
CA ALA A 84 9.94 8.70 -8.51
C ALA A 84 10.13 10.10 -7.90
N ARG A 85 10.31 10.17 -6.57
CA ARG A 85 10.57 11.43 -5.85
C ARG A 85 11.93 12.02 -6.21
N GLY A 86 12.99 11.22 -6.20
CA GLY A 86 14.35 11.68 -6.49
C GLY A 86 14.60 12.05 -7.96
N THR A 87 13.79 11.53 -8.89
CA THR A 87 13.84 11.89 -10.32
C THR A 87 12.80 12.94 -10.74
N ASN A 88 11.98 13.45 -9.81
CA ASN A 88 10.86 14.34 -10.09
C ASN A 88 9.89 13.79 -11.16
N ARG A 89 9.69 12.47 -11.20
CA ARG A 89 8.79 11.77 -12.13
C ARG A 89 7.55 11.21 -11.42
N VAL A 90 7.02 11.95 -10.45
CA VAL A 90 5.78 11.59 -9.78
C VAL A 90 4.60 11.90 -10.70
N THR A 91 3.75 10.92 -10.97
CA THR A 91 2.56 11.07 -11.81
C THR A 91 1.32 10.54 -11.09
N GLU A 92 0.17 11.15 -11.32
CA GLU A 92 -1.10 10.71 -10.72
C GLU A 92 -1.44 9.26 -11.12
N PHE A 93 -1.19 8.91 -12.38
CA PHE A 93 -1.38 7.54 -12.87
C PHE A 93 -0.44 6.55 -12.20
N GLY A 94 0.84 6.91 -12.01
CA GLY A 94 1.81 6.09 -11.29
C GLY A 94 1.39 5.84 -9.84
N ALA A 95 0.98 6.90 -9.12
CA ALA A 95 0.50 6.77 -7.74
C ALA A 95 -0.75 5.88 -7.62
N MET A 96 -1.66 5.95 -8.61
CA MET A 96 -2.80 5.04 -8.66
C MET A 96 -2.37 3.59 -8.90
N LEU A 97 -1.48 3.38 -9.87
CA LEU A 97 -0.98 2.06 -10.23
C LEU A 97 -0.27 1.41 -9.04
N ASP A 98 0.52 2.19 -8.29
CA ASP A 98 1.23 1.77 -7.08
C ASP A 98 0.28 1.19 -6.02
N SER A 99 -0.73 1.98 -5.63
CA SER A 99 -1.74 1.54 -4.67
C SER A 99 -2.55 0.30 -5.12
N THR A 100 -2.64 0.08 -6.43
CA THR A 100 -3.30 -1.10 -7.02
C THR A 100 -2.35 -2.31 -7.01
N ALA A 101 -1.09 -2.10 -7.39
CA ALA A 101 -0.06 -3.13 -7.44
C ALA A 101 0.19 -3.75 -6.06
N ASP A 102 0.20 -2.93 -5.01
CA ASP A 102 0.39 -3.40 -3.64
C ASP A 102 -0.71 -4.37 -3.18
N ARG A 103 -1.95 -4.12 -3.59
CA ARG A 103 -3.07 -5.03 -3.30
C ARG A 103 -2.92 -6.33 -4.08
N ILE A 104 -2.58 -6.23 -5.36
CA ILE A 104 -2.45 -7.37 -6.27
C ILE A 104 -1.37 -8.34 -5.81
N ILE A 105 -0.26 -7.85 -5.26
CA ILE A 105 0.82 -8.73 -4.78
C ILE A 105 0.53 -9.38 -3.42
N ILE A 106 -0.17 -8.69 -2.51
CA ILE A 106 -0.47 -9.22 -1.17
C ILE A 106 -1.64 -10.21 -1.20
N LEU A 107 -2.66 -9.95 -2.03
CA LEU A 107 -3.90 -10.74 -2.08
C LEU A 107 -3.68 -12.26 -2.23
N PRO A 108 -2.89 -12.75 -3.20
CA PRO A 108 -2.69 -14.18 -3.39
C PRO A 108 -2.05 -14.84 -2.17
N ILE A 109 -1.07 -14.18 -1.57
CA ILE A 109 -0.33 -14.69 -0.41
C ILE A 109 -1.21 -14.67 0.84
N ALA A 110 -2.00 -13.63 1.04
CA ALA A 110 -2.95 -13.55 2.15
C ALA A 110 -3.97 -14.69 2.09
N VAL A 111 -4.56 -14.92 0.91
CA VAL A 111 -5.52 -16.02 0.72
C VAL A 111 -4.82 -17.36 0.93
N TYR A 112 -3.69 -17.61 0.27
CA TYR A 112 -2.98 -18.89 0.35
C TYR A 112 -2.55 -19.25 1.79
N SER A 113 -2.01 -18.29 2.54
CA SER A 113 -1.46 -18.55 3.88
C SER A 113 -2.51 -18.58 5.00
N LEU A 114 -3.62 -17.83 4.87
CA LEU A 114 -4.60 -17.67 5.96
C LEU A 114 -5.90 -18.44 5.74
N PHE A 115 -6.22 -18.87 4.52
CA PHE A 115 -7.52 -19.49 4.23
C PHE A 115 -7.76 -20.79 5.01
N THR A 116 -6.72 -21.56 5.30
CA THR A 116 -6.84 -22.82 6.05
C THR A 116 -6.85 -22.60 7.57
N HIS A 117 -6.09 -21.62 8.07
CA HIS A 117 -5.83 -21.45 9.51
C HIS A 117 -6.64 -20.32 10.16
N HIS A 118 -6.84 -19.19 9.47
CA HIS A 118 -7.40 -17.96 10.06
C HIS A 118 -8.37 -17.23 9.10
N LYS A 119 -9.43 -17.92 8.68
CA LYS A 119 -10.45 -17.41 7.73
C LYS A 119 -11.07 -16.07 8.13
N TRP A 120 -11.33 -15.86 9.41
CA TRP A 120 -11.92 -14.60 9.91
C TRP A 120 -10.96 -13.42 9.81
N LEU A 121 -9.67 -13.65 10.07
CA LEU A 121 -8.64 -12.63 9.87
C LEU A 121 -8.49 -12.29 8.38
N LEU A 122 -8.45 -13.31 7.52
CA LEU A 122 -8.43 -13.13 6.08
C LEU A 122 -9.63 -12.28 5.62
N LEU A 123 -10.84 -12.63 6.06
CA LEU A 123 -12.05 -11.88 5.73
C LEU A 123 -11.97 -10.43 6.19
N ALA A 124 -11.49 -10.17 7.41
CA ALA A 124 -11.32 -8.81 7.93
C ALA A 124 -10.31 -8.00 7.11
N LEU A 125 -9.15 -8.58 6.77
CA LEU A 125 -8.14 -7.95 5.91
C LEU A 125 -8.72 -7.58 4.54
N LEU A 126 -9.42 -8.52 3.89
CA LEU A 126 -10.05 -8.30 2.58
C LEU A 126 -11.13 -7.21 2.64
N LEU A 127 -12.02 -7.26 3.63
CA LEU A 127 -13.09 -6.27 3.77
C LEU A 127 -12.54 -4.86 3.94
N VAL A 128 -11.55 -4.67 4.82
CA VAL A 128 -10.98 -3.33 5.03
C VAL A 128 -10.15 -2.88 3.83
N GLU A 129 -9.53 -3.79 3.07
CA GLU A 129 -8.84 -3.44 1.82
C GLU A 129 -9.83 -2.98 0.75
N ILE A 130 -10.95 -3.68 0.60
CA ILE A 130 -12.03 -3.30 -0.31
C ILE A 130 -12.61 -1.94 0.08
N LEU A 131 -12.84 -1.69 1.38
CA LEU A 131 -13.28 -0.38 1.87
C LEU A 131 -12.27 0.73 1.52
N ASN A 132 -10.98 0.48 1.68
CA ASN A 132 -9.94 1.43 1.27
C ASN A 132 -9.95 1.68 -0.25
N ALA A 133 -10.17 0.64 -1.05
CA ALA A 133 -10.27 0.75 -2.50
C ALA A 133 -11.48 1.59 -2.92
N ILE A 134 -12.66 1.28 -2.39
CA ILE A 134 -13.91 2.00 -2.66
C ILE A 134 -13.79 3.46 -2.22
N ALA A 135 -13.26 3.73 -1.03
CA ALA A 135 -13.04 5.09 -0.55
C ALA A 135 -12.17 5.88 -1.54
N SER A 136 -11.05 5.27 -1.99
CA SER A 136 -10.14 5.91 -2.96
C SER A 136 -10.82 6.19 -4.31
N LEU A 137 -11.63 5.25 -4.82
CA LEU A 137 -12.40 5.43 -6.06
C LEU A 137 -13.47 6.52 -5.92
N PHE A 138 -14.20 6.55 -4.80
CA PHE A 138 -15.23 7.54 -4.53
C PHE A 138 -14.66 8.96 -4.39
N TYR A 139 -13.46 9.11 -3.84
CA TYR A 139 -12.81 10.43 -3.76
C TYR A 139 -12.33 10.90 -5.12
N ARG A 140 -11.84 9.97 -5.93
CA ARG A 140 -11.44 10.26 -7.31
C ARG A 140 -12.61 10.71 -8.18
N SER A 141 -13.80 10.11 -8.01
CA SER A 141 -14.98 10.54 -8.76
C SER A 141 -15.43 11.98 -8.45
N LYS A 142 -14.94 12.56 -7.33
CA LYS A 142 -15.17 13.97 -6.95
C LYS A 142 -14.05 14.91 -7.40
N GLU A 143 -13.10 14.44 -8.20
CA GLU A 143 -11.86 15.15 -8.58
C GLU A 143 -11.00 15.57 -7.38
N ILE A 144 -11.18 14.90 -6.23
CA ILE A 144 -10.34 15.11 -5.06
C ILE A 144 -9.28 14.03 -5.07
N TYR A 145 -8.10 14.42 -5.53
CA TYR A 145 -6.91 13.58 -5.44
C TYR A 145 -6.44 13.57 -3.99
N ILE A 146 -6.71 12.46 -3.31
CA ILE A 146 -6.20 12.20 -1.98
C ILE A 146 -4.98 11.30 -2.15
N GLU A 147 -3.81 11.85 -1.85
CA GLU A 147 -2.56 11.08 -1.84
C GLU A 147 -2.66 9.92 -0.83
N SER A 148 -1.81 8.90 -1.01
CA SER A 148 -1.70 7.83 -0.03
C SER A 148 -1.25 8.41 1.31
N ASN A 149 -2.08 8.29 2.35
CA ASN A 149 -1.66 8.67 3.70
C ASN A 149 -0.58 7.71 4.23
N ILE A 150 0.17 8.19 5.22
CA ILE A 150 1.25 7.42 5.84
C ILE A 150 0.75 6.16 6.55
N PHE A 151 -0.46 6.19 7.11
CA PHE A 151 -1.06 5.02 7.79
C PHE A 151 -1.25 3.84 6.83
N GLY A 152 -1.67 4.10 5.60
CA GLY A 152 -1.81 3.12 4.54
C GLY A 152 -0.47 2.52 4.17
N LYS A 153 0.57 3.34 3.98
CA LYS A 153 1.94 2.86 3.70
C LYS A 153 2.48 1.99 4.83
N THR A 154 2.35 2.43 6.07
CA THR A 154 2.80 1.67 7.25
C THR A 154 2.11 0.31 7.33
N LYS A 155 0.79 0.25 7.06
CA LYS A 155 0.09 -1.04 7.01
C LYS A 155 0.70 -1.96 5.93
N MET A 156 1.02 -1.44 4.75
CA MET A 156 1.53 -2.26 3.65
C MET A 156 2.93 -2.78 3.98
N VAL A 157 3.80 -1.96 4.57
CA VAL A 157 5.11 -2.41 5.08
C VAL A 157 4.96 -3.52 6.12
N LEU A 158 4.04 -3.35 7.08
CA LEU A 158 3.75 -4.39 8.09
C LEU A 158 3.27 -5.69 7.44
N LEU A 159 2.29 -5.63 6.56
CA LEU A 159 1.76 -6.81 5.86
C LEU A 159 2.86 -7.51 5.06
N SER A 160 3.63 -6.76 4.29
CA SER A 160 4.74 -7.24 3.48
C SER A 160 5.77 -8.03 4.31
N VAL A 161 6.25 -7.45 5.41
CA VAL A 161 7.22 -8.12 6.29
C VAL A 161 6.61 -9.37 6.92
N VAL A 162 5.39 -9.28 7.43
CA VAL A 162 4.72 -10.39 8.10
C VAL A 162 4.48 -11.55 7.13
N PHE A 163 3.99 -11.28 5.92
CA PHE A 163 3.72 -12.33 4.94
C PHE A 163 5.00 -13.02 4.43
N VAL A 164 6.12 -12.31 4.30
CA VAL A 164 7.41 -12.96 3.99
C VAL A 164 7.75 -14.00 5.07
N VAL A 165 7.60 -13.65 6.36
CA VAL A 165 7.92 -14.58 7.45
C VAL A 165 6.90 -15.72 7.53
N ILE A 166 5.61 -15.45 7.33
CA ILE A 166 4.58 -16.49 7.30
C ILE A 166 4.86 -17.50 6.18
N LEU A 167 5.26 -17.04 5.01
CA LEU A 167 5.63 -17.93 3.90
C LEU A 167 6.85 -18.80 4.23
N ILE A 168 7.82 -18.31 5.01
CA ILE A 168 8.97 -19.11 5.47
C ILE A 168 8.53 -20.23 6.43
N VAL A 169 7.46 -20.05 7.20
CA VAL A 169 6.96 -21.06 8.16
C VAL A 169 5.97 -22.04 7.53
N TRP A 170 5.29 -21.63 6.45
CA TRP A 170 4.33 -22.45 5.70
C TRP A 170 4.92 -23.83 5.30
N PRO A 171 4.15 -24.95 5.36
CA PRO A 171 2.70 -25.06 5.59
C PRO A 171 2.27 -25.10 7.06
N ASN A 172 3.20 -24.97 8.00
CA ASN A 172 2.86 -24.97 9.41
C ASN A 172 1.99 -23.75 9.78
N PRO A 173 1.18 -23.85 10.86
CA PRO A 173 0.39 -22.73 11.33
C PRO A 173 1.26 -21.49 11.55
N PRO A 174 0.82 -20.31 11.10
CA PRO A 174 1.55 -19.07 11.33
C PRO A 174 1.79 -18.84 12.83
N PRO A 175 2.98 -18.38 13.25
CA PRO A 175 3.22 -18.09 14.65
C PRO A 175 2.27 -17.02 15.18
N VAL A 176 1.77 -17.22 16.39
CA VAL A 176 0.73 -16.39 17.02
C VAL A 176 1.09 -14.90 17.04
N PHE A 177 2.37 -14.57 17.26
CA PHE A 177 2.88 -13.21 17.22
C PHE A 177 2.58 -12.49 15.88
N PHE A 178 2.75 -13.18 14.75
CA PHE A 178 2.50 -12.61 13.43
C PHE A 178 1.01 -12.43 13.17
N ILE A 179 0.17 -13.35 13.66
CA ILE A 179 -1.29 -13.22 13.58
C ILE A 179 -1.79 -12.00 14.35
N TYR A 180 -1.29 -11.75 15.57
CA TYR A 180 -1.61 -10.52 16.30
C TYR A 180 -1.10 -9.27 15.60
N THR A 181 0.07 -9.35 14.96
CA THR A 181 0.59 -8.24 14.14
C THR A 181 -0.33 -7.93 12.95
N LEU A 182 -0.88 -8.95 12.29
CA LEU A 182 -1.87 -8.76 11.22
C LEU A 182 -3.17 -8.12 11.74
N TRP A 183 -3.66 -8.54 12.91
CA TRP A 183 -4.79 -7.87 13.56
C TRP A 183 -4.48 -6.41 13.90
N PHE A 184 -3.28 -6.13 14.39
CA PHE A 184 -2.83 -4.77 14.68
C PHE A 184 -2.73 -3.92 13.40
N SER A 185 -2.33 -4.50 12.27
CA SER A 185 -2.28 -3.80 10.97
C SER A 185 -3.65 -3.29 10.51
N LEU A 186 -4.75 -3.94 10.93
CA LEU A 186 -6.11 -3.46 10.64
C LEU A 186 -6.36 -2.09 11.27
N VAL A 187 -5.78 -1.80 12.44
CA VAL A 187 -5.91 -0.49 13.09
C VAL A 187 -5.34 0.61 12.19
N PHE A 188 -4.15 0.40 11.59
CA PHE A 188 -3.57 1.32 10.61
C PHE A 188 -4.45 1.46 9.36
N SER A 189 -5.06 0.36 8.92
CA SER A 189 -5.97 0.37 7.78
C SER A 189 -7.24 1.19 8.04
N PHE A 190 -7.80 1.11 9.25
CA PHE A 190 -8.92 1.96 9.68
C PHE A 190 -8.50 3.42 9.86
N LEU A 191 -7.34 3.68 10.46
CA LEU A 191 -6.78 5.03 10.56
C LEU A 191 -6.57 5.66 9.18
N SER A 192 -6.14 4.87 8.19
CA SER A 192 -6.03 5.32 6.80
C SER A 192 -7.39 5.77 6.24
N VAL A 193 -8.45 4.97 6.39
CA VAL A 193 -9.79 5.36 5.92
C VAL A 193 -10.27 6.61 6.66
N PHE A 194 -10.09 6.65 7.98
CA PHE A 194 -10.50 7.77 8.81
C PHE A 194 -9.78 9.08 8.44
N ALA A 195 -8.46 9.02 8.22
CA ALA A 195 -7.67 10.16 7.75
C ALA A 195 -8.19 10.69 6.41
N LYS A 196 -8.50 9.80 5.46
CA LYS A 196 -9.09 10.21 4.16
C LYS A 196 -10.44 10.91 4.32
N ILE A 197 -11.29 10.43 5.23
CA ILE A 197 -12.60 11.06 5.53
C ILE A 197 -12.41 12.44 6.17
N LEU A 198 -11.46 12.60 7.10
CA LEU A 198 -11.17 13.90 7.71
C LEU A 198 -10.61 14.91 6.71
N GLU A 199 -9.69 14.48 5.85
CA GLU A 199 -9.15 15.32 4.78
C GLU A 199 -10.24 15.79 3.82
N LEU A 200 -11.22 14.93 3.52
CA LEU A 200 -12.38 15.36 2.73
C LEU A 200 -13.18 16.46 3.42
N ASN A 201 -13.50 16.31 4.71
CA ASN A 201 -14.29 17.32 5.40
C ASN A 201 -13.54 18.67 5.34
N ASN A 202 -12.23 18.66 5.56
CA ASN A 202 -11.40 19.86 5.48
C ASN A 202 -11.30 20.45 4.05
N LYS A 203 -11.05 19.63 3.01
CA LYS A 203 -10.94 20.11 1.61
C LYS A 203 -12.30 20.43 0.97
N GLY A 204 -13.37 19.77 1.41
CA GLY A 204 -14.76 20.08 1.07
C GLY A 204 -15.15 21.49 1.51
N HIS A 205 -14.62 21.96 2.64
CA HIS A 205 -14.76 23.36 3.05
C HIS A 205 -14.02 24.33 2.11
N ILE A 206 -12.88 23.95 1.51
CA ILE A 206 -12.13 24.81 0.58
C ILE A 206 -12.86 24.95 -0.76
N LYS A 207 -13.34 23.84 -1.35
CA LYS A 207 -14.12 23.87 -2.61
C LYS A 207 -15.44 24.63 -2.41
N ASN A 208 -16.14 24.40 -1.30
CA ASN A 208 -17.35 25.17 -0.97
C ASN A 208 -17.06 26.66 -0.74
N LYS A 209 -15.95 27.03 -0.08
CA LYS A 209 -15.59 28.43 0.18
C LYS A 209 -15.19 29.19 -1.09
N ILE A 210 -14.59 28.51 -2.08
CA ILE A 210 -14.32 29.08 -3.41
C ILE A 210 -15.63 29.28 -4.18
N ILE A 211 -16.53 28.29 -4.16
CA ILE A 211 -17.84 28.36 -4.82
C ILE A 211 -18.74 29.44 -4.17
N THR A 212 -18.76 29.58 -2.83
CA THR A 212 -19.50 30.68 -2.17
C THR A 212 -18.90 32.05 -2.45
N LYS A 213 -17.56 32.16 -2.58
CA LYS A 213 -16.91 33.42 -2.99
C LYS A 213 -17.23 33.81 -4.44
N GLN A 214 -17.48 32.84 -5.32
CA GLN A 214 -17.90 33.09 -6.70
C GLN A 214 -19.40 33.42 -6.78
N LEU A 215 -20.25 32.79 -5.97
CA LEU A 215 -21.69 33.07 -5.94
C LEU A 215 -22.04 34.40 -5.25
N ASN A 216 -21.29 34.81 -4.23
CA ASN A 216 -21.50 36.12 -3.57
C ASN A 216 -20.84 37.30 -4.32
N LYS A 217 -20.35 37.06 -5.55
CA LYS A 217 -19.80 38.08 -6.44
C LYS A 217 -20.77 38.47 -7.58
N TYR A 218 -21.99 37.94 -7.53
CA TYR A 218 -23.10 38.31 -8.40
C TYR A 218 -24.25 38.88 -7.57
#